data_AF-A0A817CNP2-F1
#
_entry.id   AF-A0A817CNP2-F1
#
_cell.length_a   1.000
_cell.length_b   1.000
_cell.length_c   1.000
_cell.angle_alpha   90.00
_cell.angle_beta   90.00
_cell.angle_gamma   90.00
#
_symmetry.space_group_name_H-M   'P 1'
#
loop_
_entity.id
_entity.type
_entity.pdbx_description
1 polymer ?
#
loop_
_entity_poly.entity_id
_entity_poly.type
_entity_poly.pdbx_seq_one_letter_code
_entity_poly.pdbx_strand_id
1 'polypeptide(L)'
;MSLTFDKDILDEDEETLLSYGVEEGSRLELSDLNIQARNFGAVGLRFVNVSNSTDLKRRDWSKDAPRWRRTRCGLCLEGQCTNSKCDAYKHTVIMPMGYTKFDILVDPSDTKTVCPLCKNYVQPTNCGFNNCWWKFYGKKQNEGNDKTPPQNCSSDWNQVDDAYHYFDQLKSGMVIWRQLVVEAVKKKPVQ
;
A
#
# COMPACT_ATOMS: atom_id res chain seq x y z
N MET A 1 -16.16 10.00 1.49
CA MET A 1 -16.08 11.23 2.29
C MET A 1 -16.55 10.84 3.67
N SER A 2 -15.67 10.90 4.67
CA SER A 2 -15.98 10.55 6.05
C SER A 2 -15.59 11.73 6.93
N LEU A 3 -16.54 12.22 7.72
CA LEU A 3 -16.31 13.30 8.67
C LEU A 3 -15.68 12.70 9.94
N THR A 4 -14.63 13.31 10.46
CA THR A 4 -13.90 12.82 11.65
C THR A 4 -13.73 13.93 12.68
N PHE A 5 -13.79 13.55 13.97
CA PHE A 5 -13.50 14.40 15.12
C PHE A 5 -12.64 13.61 16.10
N ASP A 6 -11.52 14.19 16.57
CA ASP A 6 -10.57 13.54 17.49
C ASP A 6 -10.15 12.09 17.15
N LYS A 7 -10.04 11.81 15.84
CA LYS A 7 -9.69 10.51 15.22
C LYS A 7 -10.81 9.48 15.20
N ASP A 8 -11.99 9.81 15.72
CA ASP A 8 -13.18 9.01 15.56
C ASP A 8 -13.92 9.41 14.28
N ILE A 9 -14.48 8.40 13.60
CA ILE A 9 -15.29 8.61 12.41
C ILE A 9 -16.72 8.91 12.89
N LEU A 10 -17.28 9.99 12.37
CA LEU A 10 -18.69 10.34 12.54
C LEU A 10 -19.45 9.62 11.42
N ASP A 11 -19.77 8.34 11.63
CA ASP A 11 -20.36 7.43 10.64
C ASP A 11 -21.80 6.99 10.96
N GLU A 12 -22.36 7.38 12.10
CA GLU A 12 -23.72 7.01 12.51
C GLU A 12 -24.69 8.18 12.29
N ASP A 13 -25.57 8.05 11.28
CA ASP A 13 -26.57 9.08 10.89
C ASP A 13 -27.60 9.40 12.00
N GLU A 14 -27.66 8.60 13.07
CA GLU A 14 -28.60 8.77 14.18
C GLU A 14 -27.98 9.44 15.43
N GLU A 15 -26.66 9.67 15.45
CA GLU A 15 -25.96 10.27 16.58
C GLU A 15 -25.79 11.79 16.43
N THR A 16 -25.93 12.53 17.54
CA THR A 16 -25.81 13.99 17.51
C THR A 16 -24.34 14.43 17.66
N LEU A 17 -23.94 15.58 17.11
CA LEU A 17 -22.58 16.10 17.30
C LEU A 17 -22.17 16.24 18.78
N LEU A 18 -23.15 16.43 19.67
CA LEU A 18 -22.94 16.47 21.12
C LEU A 18 -22.49 15.12 21.70
N SER A 19 -22.93 13.98 21.15
CA SER A 19 -22.51 12.66 21.67
C SER A 19 -21.03 12.37 21.39
N TYR A 20 -20.47 13.03 20.37
CA TYR A 20 -19.03 13.02 20.06
C TYR A 20 -18.23 14.12 20.78
N GLY A 21 -18.85 14.89 21.67
CA GLY A 21 -18.18 15.96 22.42
C GLY A 21 -17.80 17.18 21.57
N VAL A 22 -18.47 17.40 20.44
CA VAL A 22 -18.22 18.55 19.57
C VAL A 22 -18.86 19.81 20.19
N GLU A 23 -18.02 20.76 20.59
CA GLU A 23 -18.44 22.05 21.15
C GLU A 23 -18.36 23.20 20.11
N GLU A 24 -18.98 24.34 20.41
CA GLU A 24 -18.85 25.56 19.60
C GLU A 24 -17.37 25.96 19.46
N GLY A 25 -16.88 26.10 18.22
CA GLY A 25 -15.47 26.36 17.91
C GLY A 25 -14.61 25.11 17.68
N SER A 26 -15.17 23.91 17.83
CA SER A 26 -14.50 22.65 17.48
C SER A 26 -14.21 22.56 15.98
N ARG A 27 -13.05 21.99 15.64
CA ARG A 27 -12.62 21.81 14.25
C ARG A 27 -12.87 20.38 13.80
N LEU A 28 -13.79 20.21 12.86
CA LEU A 28 -14.07 18.94 12.21
C LEU A 28 -13.15 18.73 11.00
N GLU A 29 -12.72 17.50 10.77
CA GLU A 29 -11.90 17.14 9.62
C GLU A 29 -12.72 16.32 8.62
N LEU A 30 -12.71 16.74 7.35
CA LEU A 30 -13.27 15.96 6.26
C LEU A 30 -12.17 15.09 5.66
N SER A 31 -12.27 13.77 5.86
CA SER A 31 -11.37 12.82 5.24
C SER A 31 -12.02 12.24 3.98
N ASP A 32 -11.53 12.67 2.83
CA ASP A 32 -11.87 12.03 1.57
C ASP A 32 -10.89 10.90 1.25
N LEU A 33 -11.32 9.68 1.55
CA LEU A 33 -10.63 8.44 1.11
C LEU A 33 -10.50 8.34 -0.43
N ASN A 34 -11.10 9.25 -1.20
CA ASN A 34 -11.07 9.29 -2.66
C ASN A 34 -10.28 10.47 -3.28
N ILE A 35 -9.64 11.36 -2.49
CA ILE A 35 -8.75 12.42 -3.04
C ILE A 35 -7.30 11.91 -3.22
N GLN A 36 -7.10 10.66 -3.63
CA GLN A 36 -5.76 10.17 -4.02
C GLN A 36 -5.50 10.23 -5.54
N ALA A 37 -6.45 10.72 -6.34
CA ALA A 37 -6.36 10.62 -7.80
C ALA A 37 -6.12 11.92 -8.58
N ARG A 38 -5.91 13.11 -7.97
CA ARG A 38 -5.87 14.38 -8.77
C ARG A 38 -4.87 15.49 -8.42
N ASN A 39 -3.83 15.29 -7.60
CA ASN A 39 -2.82 16.37 -7.40
C ASN A 39 -1.36 15.90 -7.55
N PHE A 40 -0.86 16.05 -8.77
CA PHE A 40 0.49 15.76 -9.28
C PHE A 40 1.62 16.67 -8.74
N GLY A 41 1.59 17.08 -7.47
CA GLY A 41 2.65 17.99 -6.98
C GLY A 41 2.92 18.10 -5.47
N ALA A 42 2.05 17.59 -4.59
CA ALA A 42 2.20 17.89 -3.16
C ALA A 42 1.70 16.82 -2.16
N VAL A 43 1.22 15.65 -2.61
CA VAL A 43 0.63 14.65 -1.70
C VAL A 43 1.39 13.33 -1.85
N GLY A 44 2.01 12.87 -0.76
CA GLY A 44 2.66 11.56 -0.74
C GLY A 44 1.62 10.45 -0.69
N LEU A 45 2.02 9.24 -1.06
CA LEU A 45 1.16 8.06 -1.04
C LEU A 45 1.33 7.30 0.27
N ARG A 46 0.21 6.98 0.93
CA ARG A 46 0.21 6.06 2.07
C ARG A 46 0.42 4.63 1.58
N PHE A 47 1.53 4.02 1.99
CA PHE A 47 1.90 2.66 1.59
C PHE A 47 2.63 1.98 2.75
N VAL A 48 2.73 0.65 2.72
CA VAL A 48 3.45 -0.10 3.75
C VAL A 48 4.87 0.44 3.96
N ASN A 49 5.35 0.39 5.19
CA ASN A 49 6.72 0.80 5.49
C ASN A 49 7.74 -0.25 5.06
N VAL A 50 8.13 -0.23 3.79
CA VAL A 50 9.12 -1.16 3.23
C VAL A 50 10.53 -0.98 3.83
N SER A 51 10.79 0.14 4.50
CA SER A 51 12.09 0.39 5.16
C SER A 51 12.27 -0.39 6.46
N ASN A 52 11.21 -1.00 7.00
CA ASN A 52 11.30 -1.90 8.15
C ASN A 52 11.36 -3.36 7.70
N SER A 53 12.54 -3.81 7.25
CA SER A 53 12.71 -5.17 6.69
C SER A 53 12.56 -6.29 7.71
N THR A 54 12.64 -6.00 9.01
CA THR A 54 12.44 -6.98 10.10
C THR A 54 11.01 -7.53 10.14
N ASP A 55 10.06 -6.82 9.52
CA ASP A 55 8.65 -7.21 9.48
C ASP A 55 8.27 -7.97 8.22
N LEU A 56 9.23 -8.29 7.34
CA LEU A 56 8.98 -9.14 6.19
C LEU A 56 8.67 -10.57 6.67
N LYS A 57 7.42 -11.00 6.49
CA LYS A 57 6.94 -12.32 6.88
C LYS A 57 6.97 -13.26 5.70
N ARG A 58 7.49 -14.46 5.94
CA ARG A 58 7.46 -15.58 5.00
C ARG A 58 6.16 -16.37 5.19
N ARG A 59 5.45 -16.65 4.10
CA ARG A 59 4.24 -17.49 4.07
C ARG A 59 4.40 -18.58 3.02
N ASP A 60 4.26 -19.83 3.46
CA ASP A 60 4.30 -20.99 2.59
C ASP A 60 3.12 -21.05 1.62
N TRP A 61 3.31 -21.78 0.53
CA TRP A 61 2.31 -21.94 -0.51
C TRP A 61 1.09 -22.71 -0.01
N SER A 62 -0.09 -22.28 -0.45
CA SER A 62 -1.35 -22.98 -0.24
C SER A 62 -1.92 -23.42 -1.58
N LYS A 63 -2.43 -24.66 -1.63
CA LYS A 63 -3.14 -25.20 -2.80
C LYS A 63 -4.55 -24.62 -2.95
N ASP A 64 -5.10 -24.11 -1.85
CA ASP A 64 -6.48 -23.61 -1.75
C ASP A 64 -6.54 -22.08 -1.78
N ALA A 65 -5.45 -21.42 -2.19
CA ALA A 65 -5.42 -19.97 -2.27
C ALA A 65 -6.46 -19.46 -3.29
N PRO A 66 -7.26 -18.43 -2.93
CA PRO A 66 -8.27 -17.92 -3.84
C PRO A 66 -7.62 -17.32 -5.10
N ARG A 67 -8.36 -17.28 -6.21
CA ARG A 67 -7.82 -16.89 -7.52
C ARG A 67 -7.20 -15.50 -7.53
N TRP A 68 -7.70 -14.59 -6.69
CA TRP A 68 -7.17 -13.22 -6.55
C TRP A 68 -5.93 -13.11 -5.66
N ARG A 69 -5.44 -14.20 -5.07
CA ARG A 69 -4.20 -14.26 -4.26
C ARG A 69 -3.08 -15.05 -4.96
N ARG A 70 -3.18 -15.30 -6.27
CA ARG A 70 -2.11 -15.98 -7.02
C ARG A 70 -0.94 -15.04 -7.27
N THR A 71 0.28 -15.53 -7.02
CA THR A 71 1.53 -14.77 -7.14
C THR A 71 2.28 -15.14 -8.42
N ARG A 72 3.32 -14.37 -8.75
CA ARG A 72 4.39 -14.75 -9.69
C ARG A 72 5.74 -14.42 -9.06
N CYS A 73 6.82 -14.99 -9.60
CA CYS A 73 8.18 -14.64 -9.15
C CYS A 73 8.47 -13.15 -9.40
N GLY A 74 9.19 -12.52 -8.49
CA GLY A 74 9.46 -11.07 -8.50
C GLY A 74 8.53 -10.30 -7.55
N LEU A 75 8.26 -9.05 -7.93
CA LEU A 75 7.40 -8.14 -7.19
C LEU A 75 5.93 -8.50 -7.38
N CYS A 76 5.19 -8.51 -6.28
CA CYS A 76 3.73 -8.60 -6.23
C CYS A 76 3.20 -7.39 -5.46
N LEU A 77 2.36 -6.57 -6.07
CA LEU A 77 1.66 -5.50 -5.37
C LEU A 77 0.36 -6.03 -4.77
N GLU A 78 -0.09 -5.42 -3.68
CA GLU A 78 -1.35 -5.76 -3.01
C GLU A 78 -2.22 -4.52 -2.85
N GLY A 79 -3.54 -4.72 -3.00
CA GLY A 79 -4.53 -3.67 -2.77
C GLY A 79 -5.94 -4.27 -2.72
N GLN A 80 -6.93 -3.49 -2.28
CA GLN A 80 -8.30 -3.96 -2.14
C GLN A 80 -9.08 -3.78 -3.45
N CYS A 81 -9.83 -4.80 -3.88
CA CYS A 81 -10.74 -4.64 -5.02
C CYS A 81 -12.02 -3.91 -4.58
N THR A 82 -12.37 -2.85 -5.30
CA THR A 82 -13.53 -1.98 -5.01
C THR A 82 -14.73 -2.24 -5.92
N ASN A 83 -14.61 -3.16 -6.89
CA ASN A 83 -15.72 -3.50 -7.79
C ASN A 83 -16.71 -4.44 -7.09
N SER A 84 -17.90 -3.94 -6.77
CA SER A 84 -18.96 -4.68 -6.07
C SER A 84 -19.48 -5.92 -6.82
N LYS A 85 -19.23 -6.02 -8.12
CA LYS A 85 -19.62 -7.17 -8.95
C LYS A 85 -18.52 -8.25 -9.05
N CYS A 86 -17.36 -8.03 -8.42
CA CYS A 86 -16.23 -8.94 -8.47
C CYS A 86 -16.26 -9.91 -7.28
N ASP A 87 -15.95 -11.18 -7.51
CA ASP A 87 -15.79 -12.17 -6.42
C ASP A 87 -14.74 -11.74 -5.37
N ALA A 88 -13.79 -10.88 -5.76
CA ALA A 88 -12.77 -10.35 -4.87
C ALA A 88 -13.17 -9.02 -4.20
N TYR A 89 -14.43 -8.57 -4.31
CA TYR A 89 -14.89 -7.31 -3.72
C TYR A 89 -14.55 -7.23 -2.22
N LYS A 90 -13.98 -6.10 -1.78
CA LYS A 90 -13.49 -5.86 -0.42
C LYS A 90 -12.35 -6.79 0.05
N HIS A 91 -11.88 -7.71 -0.79
CA HIS A 91 -10.72 -8.54 -0.50
C HIS A 91 -9.43 -7.94 -1.08
N THR A 92 -8.32 -8.20 -0.38
CA THR A 92 -6.98 -7.85 -0.88
C THR A 92 -6.59 -8.79 -2.01
N VAL A 93 -6.31 -8.22 -3.18
CA VAL A 93 -5.87 -8.94 -4.37
C VAL A 93 -4.38 -8.76 -4.58
N ILE A 94 -3.75 -9.77 -5.19
CA ILE A 94 -2.35 -9.73 -5.60
C ILE A 94 -2.29 -9.35 -7.09
N MET A 95 -1.47 -8.34 -7.37
CA MET A 95 -1.15 -7.85 -8.70
C MET A 95 0.32 -8.24 -8.98
N PRO A 96 0.55 -9.36 -9.70
CA PRO A 96 1.90 -9.86 -9.94
C PRO A 96 2.61 -9.00 -11.00
N MET A 97 3.56 -8.16 -10.57
CA MET A 97 4.34 -7.28 -11.44
C MET A 97 5.53 -8.00 -12.09
N GLY A 98 6.05 -9.04 -11.43
CA GLY A 98 7.16 -9.84 -11.93
C GLY A 98 8.53 -9.23 -11.61
N TYR A 99 9.54 -9.60 -12.40
CA TYR A 99 10.87 -8.98 -12.31
C TYR A 99 10.83 -7.61 -13.00
N THR A 100 10.71 -6.55 -12.22
CA THR A 100 10.59 -5.19 -12.74
C THR A 100 11.17 -4.17 -11.76
N LYS A 101 11.40 -2.96 -12.27
CA LYS A 101 11.48 -1.74 -11.48
C LYS A 101 10.11 -1.06 -11.54
N PHE A 102 9.58 -0.65 -10.40
CA PHE A 102 8.24 -0.07 -10.30
C PHE A 102 8.25 1.11 -9.33
N ASP A 103 7.86 2.29 -9.80
CA ASP A 103 7.63 3.47 -8.96
C ASP A 103 6.20 3.46 -8.45
N ILE A 104 6.01 3.24 -7.15
CA ILE A 104 4.69 3.06 -6.53
C ILE A 104 3.82 4.32 -6.64
N LEU A 105 4.40 5.51 -6.88
CA LEU A 105 3.64 6.75 -7.04
C LEU A 105 3.33 7.07 -8.50
N VAL A 106 4.16 6.61 -9.44
CA VAL A 106 4.09 7.02 -10.86
C VAL A 106 3.53 5.92 -11.76
N ASP A 107 3.90 4.66 -11.51
CA ASP A 107 3.55 3.54 -12.36
C ASP A 107 2.14 2.96 -12.20
N PRO A 108 1.42 3.07 -11.05
CA PRO A 108 0.05 2.56 -10.97
C PRO A 108 -0.84 3.15 -12.05
N SER A 109 -1.62 2.29 -12.70
CA SER A 109 -2.57 2.67 -13.74
C SER A 109 -3.67 1.63 -13.87
N ASP A 110 -4.76 2.00 -14.55
CA ASP A 110 -5.87 1.12 -14.90
C ASP A 110 -5.51 -0.08 -15.80
N THR A 111 -4.25 -0.16 -16.23
CA THR A 111 -3.72 -1.24 -17.06
C THR A 111 -2.64 -2.06 -16.34
N LYS A 112 -1.89 -1.45 -15.41
CA LYS A 112 -0.79 -2.10 -14.67
C LYS A 112 -1.25 -2.69 -13.35
N THR A 113 -2.00 -1.92 -12.55
CA THR A 113 -2.39 -2.28 -11.18
C THR A 113 -3.87 -2.60 -11.15
N VAL A 114 -4.21 -3.80 -11.61
CA VAL A 114 -5.61 -4.21 -11.81
C VAL A 114 -5.95 -5.47 -11.02
N CYS A 115 -7.21 -5.57 -10.61
CA CYS A 115 -7.72 -6.80 -10.04
C CYS A 115 -7.54 -7.96 -11.03
N PRO A 116 -6.94 -9.10 -10.62
CA PRO A 116 -6.71 -10.23 -11.52
C PRO A 116 -8.02 -10.82 -12.07
N LEU A 117 -9.15 -10.64 -11.38
CA LEU A 117 -10.46 -11.16 -11.79
C LEU A 117 -11.24 -10.17 -12.66
N CYS A 118 -11.55 -8.98 -12.15
CA CYS A 118 -12.42 -8.04 -12.85
C CYS A 118 -11.69 -7.01 -13.71
N LYS A 119 -10.35 -6.95 -13.65
CA LYS A 119 -9.49 -6.01 -14.39
C LYS A 119 -9.69 -4.52 -14.08
N ASN A 120 -10.53 -4.18 -13.11
CA ASN A 120 -10.62 -2.80 -12.63
C ASN A 120 -9.34 -2.40 -11.89
N TYR A 121 -9.01 -1.11 -11.95
CA TYR A 121 -7.93 -0.49 -11.18
C TYR A 121 -8.03 -0.84 -9.69
N VAL A 122 -6.87 -1.13 -9.09
CA VAL A 122 -6.69 -1.37 -7.67
C VAL A 122 -5.52 -0.51 -7.20
N GLN A 123 -5.78 0.36 -6.22
CA GLN A 123 -4.76 1.16 -5.57
C GLN A 123 -3.82 0.25 -4.77
N PRO A 124 -2.51 0.22 -5.07
CA PRO A 124 -1.55 -0.52 -4.26
C PRO A 124 -1.41 0.11 -2.87
N THR A 125 -1.46 -0.71 -1.83
CA THR A 125 -1.24 -0.31 -0.42
C THR A 125 -0.12 -1.11 0.25
N ASN A 126 0.28 -2.23 -0.34
CA ASN A 126 1.34 -3.11 0.17
C ASN A 126 2.05 -3.82 -1.00
N CYS A 127 3.15 -4.50 -0.72
CA CYS A 127 3.86 -5.35 -1.66
C CYS A 127 4.40 -6.61 -0.98
N GLY A 128 4.72 -7.59 -1.82
CA GLY A 128 5.42 -8.80 -1.46
C GLY A 128 6.33 -9.27 -2.58
N PHE A 129 7.11 -10.30 -2.26
CA PHE A 129 8.18 -10.82 -3.09
C PHE A 129 8.18 -12.34 -3.07
N ASN A 130 8.66 -12.94 -4.15
CA ASN A 130 8.79 -14.39 -4.27
C ASN A 130 9.92 -14.71 -5.26
N ASN A 131 10.84 -15.63 -4.92
CA ASN A 131 11.86 -16.15 -5.84
C ASN A 131 12.60 -15.05 -6.61
N CYS A 132 13.10 -14.05 -5.87
CA CYS A 132 13.79 -12.90 -6.46
C CYS A 132 14.81 -12.26 -5.52
N TRP A 133 15.63 -11.41 -6.12
CA TRP A 133 16.38 -10.38 -5.41
C TRP A 133 15.61 -9.07 -5.49
N TRP A 134 15.52 -8.33 -4.40
CA TRP A 134 14.81 -7.07 -4.38
C TRP A 134 15.56 -6.00 -3.58
N LYS A 135 15.32 -4.74 -3.93
CA LYS A 135 15.74 -3.57 -3.16
C LYS A 135 14.69 -2.48 -3.33
N PHE A 136 14.81 -1.43 -2.53
CA PHE A 136 14.03 -0.21 -2.71
C PHE A 136 14.89 1.03 -2.52
N TYR A 137 14.43 2.13 -3.09
CA TYR A 137 14.84 3.48 -2.71
C TYR A 137 13.62 4.38 -2.67
N GLY A 138 13.62 5.34 -1.76
CA GLY A 138 12.47 6.22 -1.61
C GLY A 138 12.73 7.41 -0.69
N LYS A 139 11.71 8.26 -0.61
CA LYS A 139 11.62 9.42 0.27
C LYS A 139 10.37 9.25 1.11
N LYS A 140 10.50 9.14 2.43
CA LYS A 140 9.34 9.01 3.33
C LYS A 140 9.17 10.27 4.19
N GLN A 141 7.93 10.61 4.48
CA GLN A 141 7.54 11.62 5.45
C GLN A 141 7.34 10.93 6.81
N ASN A 142 7.97 11.45 7.87
CA ASN A 142 7.75 10.91 9.22
C ASN A 142 6.37 11.36 9.73
N GLU A 143 5.63 10.44 10.35
CA GLU A 143 4.33 10.74 10.95
C GLU A 143 4.48 11.79 12.06
N GLY A 144 3.55 12.75 12.11
CA GLY A 144 3.46 13.75 13.19
C GLY A 144 4.21 15.06 12.97
N ASN A 145 4.92 15.26 11.85
CA ASN A 145 5.57 16.55 11.56
C ASN A 145 5.59 16.86 10.05
N ASP A 146 4.49 17.43 9.54
CA ASP A 146 4.41 18.04 8.20
C ASP A 146 5.43 19.17 7.97
N LYS A 147 6.05 19.64 9.05
CA LYS A 147 7.10 20.67 9.03
C LYS A 147 8.51 20.11 8.77
N THR A 148 8.71 18.79 8.78
CA THR A 148 10.03 18.20 8.49
C THR A 148 10.16 17.81 7.02
N PRO A 149 11.33 18.04 6.39
CA PRO A 149 11.57 17.56 5.04
C PRO A 149 11.49 16.03 4.95
N PRO A 150 10.98 15.47 3.84
CA PRO A 150 11.01 14.04 3.58
C PRO A 150 12.44 13.49 3.63
N GLN A 151 12.62 12.31 4.23
CA GLN A 151 13.94 11.68 4.38
C GLN A 151 14.15 10.59 3.33
N ASN A 152 15.33 10.60 2.71
CA ASN A 152 15.77 9.53 1.82
C ASN A 152 16.00 8.25 2.63
N CYS A 153 15.60 7.11 2.07
CA CYS A 153 15.94 5.78 2.59
C CYS A 153 16.01 4.76 1.45
N SER A 154 16.80 3.72 1.66
CA SER A 154 17.04 2.66 0.69
C SER A 154 17.48 1.38 1.39
N SER A 155 17.48 0.28 0.65
CA SER A 155 18.07 -1.00 1.08
C SER A 155 19.12 -1.48 0.09
N ASP A 156 20.01 -2.33 0.58
CA ASP A 156 20.80 -3.23 -0.26
C ASP A 156 19.91 -4.31 -0.91
N TRP A 157 20.49 -5.07 -1.83
CA TRP A 157 19.83 -6.23 -2.43
C TRP A 157 19.56 -7.32 -1.39
N ASN A 158 18.28 -7.62 -1.18
CA ASN A 158 17.77 -8.69 -0.33
C ASN A 158 17.32 -9.87 -1.18
N GLN A 159 17.55 -11.10 -0.71
CA GLN A 159 17.07 -12.32 -1.38
C GLN A 159 15.85 -12.86 -0.66
N VAL A 160 14.85 -13.32 -1.43
CA VAL A 160 13.72 -14.09 -0.91
C VAL A 160 13.63 -15.44 -1.61
N ASP A 161 13.23 -16.47 -0.86
CA ASP A 161 13.15 -17.85 -1.33
C ASP A 161 11.79 -18.19 -2.00
N ASP A 162 11.54 -19.48 -2.18
CA ASP A 162 10.31 -20.03 -2.75
C ASP A 162 9.16 -20.02 -1.72
N ALA A 163 8.73 -18.81 -1.36
CA ALA A 163 7.58 -18.54 -0.54
C ALA A 163 7.10 -17.11 -0.77
N TYR A 164 5.89 -16.80 -0.30
CA TYR A 164 5.40 -15.43 -0.38
C TYR A 164 5.92 -14.61 0.80
N HIS A 165 6.77 -13.63 0.51
CA HIS A 165 7.34 -12.72 1.50
C HIS A 165 6.60 -11.40 1.45
N TYR A 166 5.94 -11.00 2.52
CA TYR A 166 5.10 -9.80 2.54
C TYR A 166 5.27 -9.02 3.83
N PHE A 167 4.99 -7.72 3.80
CA PHE A 167 4.99 -6.89 5.00
C PHE A 167 3.67 -7.02 5.74
N ASP A 168 3.72 -7.42 7.01
CA ASP A 168 2.56 -7.43 7.89
C ASP A 168 2.18 -6.00 8.26
N GLN A 169 1.07 -5.49 7.71
CA GLN A 169 0.66 -4.09 7.90
C GLN A 169 0.45 -3.72 9.38
N LEU A 170 0.06 -4.68 10.23
CA LEU A 170 -0.14 -4.44 11.67
C LEU A 170 1.19 -4.24 12.40
N LYS A 171 2.29 -4.76 11.85
CA LYS A 171 3.63 -4.67 12.44
C LYS A 171 4.49 -3.60 11.78
N SER A 172 4.54 -3.61 10.45
CA SER A 172 5.29 -2.63 9.65
C SER A 172 4.70 -1.23 9.73
N GLY A 173 3.39 -1.12 9.96
CA GLY A 173 2.68 0.14 9.83
C GLY A 173 2.64 0.64 8.39
N MET A 174 2.08 1.84 8.23
CA MET A 174 2.01 2.55 6.96
C MET A 174 2.70 3.90 7.12
N VAL A 175 3.35 4.37 6.08
CA VAL A 175 3.97 5.70 6.05
C VAL A 175 3.61 6.43 4.76
N ILE A 176 3.78 7.74 4.76
CA ILE A 176 3.58 8.56 3.56
C ILE A 176 4.89 8.58 2.77
N TRP A 177 4.88 8.01 1.58
CA TRP A 177 5.99 8.04 0.64
C TRP A 177 5.83 9.23 -0.31
N ARG A 178 6.88 10.03 -0.48
CA ARG A 178 7.01 11.07 -1.52
C ARG A 178 7.67 10.54 -2.79
N GLN A 179 8.36 9.41 -2.65
CA GLN A 179 8.92 8.62 -3.74
C GLN A 179 9.12 7.22 -3.19
N LEU A 180 8.76 6.19 -3.94
CA LEU A 180 9.11 4.83 -3.60
C LEU A 180 9.25 4.03 -4.87
N VAL A 181 10.47 3.56 -5.12
CA VAL A 181 10.75 2.68 -6.23
C VAL A 181 11.25 1.36 -5.68
N VAL A 182 10.59 0.29 -6.10
CA VAL A 182 10.92 -1.07 -5.75
C VAL A 182 11.46 -1.76 -6.99
N GLU A 183 12.58 -2.45 -6.84
CA GLU A 183 13.22 -3.18 -7.92
C GLU A 183 13.31 -4.65 -7.54
N ALA A 184 12.84 -5.52 -8.42
CA ALA A 184 12.91 -6.97 -8.26
C ALA A 184 13.53 -7.60 -9.51
N VAL A 185 14.55 -8.44 -9.32
CA VAL A 185 15.31 -9.09 -10.39
C VAL A 185 15.50 -10.57 -10.11
N LYS A 186 15.71 -11.36 -11.17
CA LYS A 186 15.90 -12.81 -11.06
C LYS A 186 17.24 -13.20 -10.42
N LYS A 187 18.30 -12.46 -10.72
CA LYS A 187 19.67 -12.69 -10.20
C LYS A 187 20.21 -11.39 -9.64
N LYS A 188 20.97 -11.46 -8.54
CA LYS A 188 21.65 -10.29 -7.98
C LYS A 188 22.53 -9.64 -9.07
N PRO A 189 22.40 -8.33 -9.33
CA PRO A 189 23.31 -7.65 -10.24
C PRO A 189 24.74 -7.70 -9.70
N VAL A 190 25.70 -7.94 -10.59
CA VAL A 190 27.12 -7.83 -10.26
C VAL A 190 27.44 -6.34 -10.15
N GLN A 191 28.04 -5.93 -9.03
CA GLN A 191 28.53 -4.56 -8.82
C GLN A 191 29.83 -4.33 -9.59
#